data_AF-A0A6J4KFB6-F1
#
_entry.id   AF-A0A6J4KFB6-F1
#
_cell.length_a   1.000
_cell.length_b   1.000
_cell.length_c   1.000
_cell.angle_alpha   90.00
_cell.angle_beta   90.00
_cell.angle_gamma   90.00
#
_symmetry.space_group_name_H-M   'P 1'
#
loop_
_entity.id
_entity.type
_entity.pdbx_description
1 polymer ?
#
loop_
_entity_poly.entity_id
_entity_poly.type
_entity_poly.pdbx_seq_one_letter_code
_entity_poly.pdbx_strand_id
1 'polypeptide(L)'
;MSGTATVFLDKDGTLVDDVPYNVDPALIRLTRGAGEGLRMLRDAGFRLFVVSNQSGVARGFFPEEALGPVEARLRELLRSEGVEIEAFRWCPHHPEGTVERYRIACDCRKPRPGMI
;
A
#
# COMPACT_ATOMS: atom_id res chain seq x y z
N MET A 1 -5.64 29.85 2.80
CA MET A 1 -4.96 28.60 2.38
C MET A 1 -6.03 27.61 1.99
N SER A 2 -6.27 27.40 0.69
CA SER A 2 -7.07 26.24 0.27
C SER A 2 -6.08 25.08 0.12
N GLY A 3 -5.91 24.29 1.19
CA GLY A 3 -5.06 23.11 1.13
C GLY A 3 -5.78 21.98 0.39
N THR A 4 -5.10 21.31 -0.53
CA THR A 4 -5.63 20.11 -1.18
C THR A 4 -5.70 18.98 -0.16
N ALA A 5 -6.90 18.47 0.12
CA ALA A 5 -7.09 17.35 1.03
C ALA A 5 -6.47 16.06 0.44
N THR A 6 -5.96 15.19 1.32
CA THR A 6 -5.26 13.96 0.94
C THR A 6 -5.92 12.76 1.60
N VAL A 7 -6.11 11.68 0.85
CA VAL A 7 -6.60 10.39 1.34
C VAL A 7 -5.45 9.38 1.31
N PHE A 8 -5.19 8.77 2.47
CA PHE A 8 -4.22 7.69 2.64
C PHE A 8 -4.98 6.37 2.76
N LEU A 9 -4.71 5.47 1.83
CA LEU A 9 -5.42 4.20 1.66
C LEU A 9 -4.56 3.05 2.18
N ASP A 10 -5.16 2.09 2.87
CA ASP A 10 -4.49 0.80 3.05
C ASP A 10 -4.46 0.01 1.74
N LYS A 11 -3.56 -0.97 1.65
CA LYS A 11 -3.53 -1.95 0.55
C LYS A 11 -4.44 -3.13 0.86
N ASP A 12 -4.00 -4.00 1.77
CA ASP A 12 -4.62 -5.29 2.04
C ASP A 12 -5.94 -5.13 2.80
N GLY A 13 -7.01 -5.75 2.32
CA GLY A 13 -8.36 -5.63 2.88
C GLY A 13 -9.05 -4.30 2.59
N THR A 14 -8.43 -3.40 1.83
CA THR A 14 -9.01 -2.12 1.40
C THR A 14 -8.99 -1.99 -0.11
N LEU A 15 -7.79 -1.84 -0.69
CA LEU A 15 -7.60 -1.68 -2.13
C LEU A 15 -7.65 -3.04 -2.85
N VAL A 16 -7.11 -4.07 -2.22
CA VAL A 16 -7.05 -5.45 -2.73
C VAL A 16 -7.55 -6.41 -1.67
N ASP A 17 -7.95 -7.61 -2.08
CA ASP A 17 -8.33 -8.67 -1.16
C ASP A 17 -7.19 -8.98 -0.19
N ASP A 18 -7.51 -9.18 1.09
CA ASP A 18 -6.52 -9.53 2.12
C ASP A 18 -6.10 -10.99 1.96
N VAL A 19 -5.01 -11.20 1.22
CA VAL A 19 -4.34 -12.49 1.09
C VAL A 19 -3.02 -12.42 1.86
N PRO A 20 -2.86 -13.22 2.93
CA PRO A 20 -1.69 -13.13 3.81
C PRO A 20 -0.37 -13.22 3.05
N TYR A 21 0.45 -12.18 3.18
CA TYR A 21 1.81 -12.10 2.64
C TYR A 21 1.91 -12.29 1.12
N ASN A 22 0.84 -12.00 0.39
CA ASN A 22 0.82 -12.12 -1.05
C ASN A 22 1.65 -11.02 -1.73
N VAL A 23 2.71 -11.43 -2.40
CA VAL A 23 3.55 -10.58 -3.27
C VAL A 23 3.54 -11.03 -4.72
N ASP A 24 2.69 -12.00 -5.09
CA ASP A 24 2.56 -12.43 -6.48
C ASP A 24 1.65 -11.46 -7.24
N PRO A 25 2.19 -10.68 -8.21
CA PRO A 25 1.39 -9.78 -9.02
C PRO A 25 0.23 -10.46 -9.75
N ALA A 26 0.37 -11.75 -10.10
CA ALA A 26 -0.65 -12.50 -10.79
C ALA A 26 -1.89 -12.74 -9.92
N LEU A 27 -1.76 -12.69 -8.58
CA LEU A 27 -2.84 -12.86 -7.62
C LEU A 27 -3.46 -11.54 -7.14
N ILE A 28 -2.88 -10.38 -7.52
CA ILE A 28 -3.38 -9.07 -7.10
C ILE A 28 -4.62 -8.68 -7.92
N ARG A 29 -5.72 -8.43 -7.24
CA ARG A 29 -6.99 -7.94 -7.81
C ARG A 29 -7.52 -6.80 -6.93
N LEU A 30 -8.10 -5.79 -7.56
CA LEU A 30 -8.79 -4.72 -6.83
C LEU A 30 -10.04 -5.30 -6.16
N THR A 31 -10.35 -4.84 -4.94
CA THR A 31 -11.64 -5.13 -4.32
C THR A 31 -12.77 -4.50 -5.15
N ARG A 32 -13.96 -5.09 -5.06
CA ARG A 32 -15.12 -4.60 -5.80
C ARG A 32 -15.42 -3.14 -5.45
N GLY A 33 -15.44 -2.27 -6.46
CA GLY A 33 -15.75 -0.85 -6.31
C GLY A 33 -14.57 0.03 -5.88
N ALA A 34 -13.37 -0.52 -5.64
CA ALA A 34 -12.20 0.27 -5.28
C ALA A 34 -11.85 1.30 -6.37
N GLY A 35 -11.77 0.86 -7.63
CA GLY A 35 -11.49 1.76 -8.77
C GLY A 35 -12.48 2.92 -8.86
N GLU A 36 -13.78 2.61 -8.81
CA GLU A 36 -14.85 3.60 -8.83
C GLU A 36 -14.76 4.60 -7.66
N GLY A 37 -14.60 4.11 -6.43
CA GLY A 37 -14.51 4.97 -5.24
C GLY A 37 -13.29 5.89 -5.28
N LEU A 38 -12.14 5.38 -5.75
CA LEU A 38 -10.93 6.19 -5.90
C LEU A 38 -11.07 7.23 -7.01
N ARG A 39 -11.75 6.90 -8.11
CA ARG A 39 -12.07 7.87 -9.16
C ARG A 39 -12.96 8.99 -8.61
N MET A 40 -13.98 8.67 -7.82
CA MET A 40 -14.83 9.69 -7.17
C MET A 40 -14.02 10.62 -6.24
N LEU A 41 -13.07 10.09 -5.48
CA LEU A 41 -12.18 10.91 -4.64
C LEU A 41 -11.27 11.80 -5.50
N ARG A 42 -10.72 11.28 -6.60
CA ARG A 42 -9.94 12.07 -7.55
C ARG A 42 -10.75 13.20 -8.18
N ASP A 43 -11.96 12.90 -8.64
CA ASP A 43 -12.90 13.86 -9.25
C ASP A 43 -13.31 14.95 -8.25
N ALA A 44 -13.35 14.62 -6.95
CA ALA A 44 -13.58 15.58 -5.87
C ALA A 44 -12.33 16.38 -5.46
N GLY A 45 -11.19 16.19 -6.14
CA GLY A 45 -9.96 16.96 -5.92
C GLY A 45 -9.04 16.45 -4.82
N PHE A 46 -9.23 15.22 -4.34
CA PHE A 46 -8.32 14.61 -3.36
C PHE A 46 -7.04 14.10 -4.00
N ARG A 47 -5.93 14.22 -3.28
CA ARG A 47 -4.69 13.49 -3.58
C ARG A 47 -4.75 12.10 -2.95
N LEU A 48 -4.29 11.08 -3.68
CA LEU A 48 -4.37 9.70 -3.24
C LEU A 48 -2.99 9.10 -3.00
N PHE A 49 -2.80 8.50 -1.84
CA PHE A 49 -1.60 7.80 -1.43
C PHE A 49 -1.97 6.40 -0.91
N VAL A 50 -1.09 5.43 -1.11
CA VAL A 50 -1.22 4.11 -0.48
C VAL A 50 -0.18 3.97 0.62
N VAL A 51 -0.62 3.53 1.80
CA VAL A 51 0.22 3.31 2.99
C VAL A 51 -0.06 1.93 3.57
N SER A 52 0.95 1.06 3.64
CA SER A 52 0.71 -0.33 4.05
C SER A 52 1.85 -0.95 4.85
N ASN A 53 1.47 -1.75 5.86
CA ASN A 53 2.40 -2.54 6.65
C ASN A 53 2.71 -3.85 5.90
N GLN A 54 3.95 -4.03 5.44
CA GLN A 54 4.43 -5.21 4.71
C GLN A 54 5.40 -6.02 5.57
N SER A 55 4.92 -6.48 6.73
CA SER A 55 5.75 -7.20 7.72
C SER A 55 6.28 -8.56 7.24
N GLY A 56 5.80 -9.07 6.10
CA GLY A 56 6.35 -10.27 5.48
C GLY A 56 7.84 -10.12 5.17
N VAL A 57 8.30 -8.90 4.90
CA VAL A 57 9.72 -8.59 4.73
C VAL A 57 10.50 -8.84 6.04
N ALA A 58 10.10 -8.22 7.16
CA ALA A 58 10.76 -8.46 8.45
C ALA A 58 10.66 -9.91 8.92
N ARG A 59 9.60 -10.63 8.54
CA ARG A 59 9.39 -12.05 8.88
C ARG A 59 10.14 -13.01 7.96
N GLY A 60 10.79 -12.52 6.90
CA GLY A 60 11.55 -13.34 5.95
C GLY A 60 10.69 -14.15 4.99
N PHE A 61 9.41 -13.80 4.82
CA PHE A 61 8.51 -14.49 3.88
C PHE A 61 8.78 -14.12 2.43
N PHE A 62 9.28 -12.91 2.19
CA PHE A 62 9.71 -12.43 0.88
C PHE A 62 10.73 -11.28 1.03
N PRO A 63 11.59 -11.05 0.03
CA PRO A 63 12.55 -9.95 0.03
C PRO A 63 11.84 -8.60 -0.22
N GLU A 64 12.40 -7.47 0.24
CA GLU A 64 11.78 -6.13 0.07
C GLU A 64 11.56 -5.77 -1.41
N GLU A 65 12.45 -6.26 -2.26
CA GLU A 65 12.44 -6.09 -3.70
C GLU A 65 11.16 -6.67 -4.35
N ALA A 66 10.47 -7.60 -3.68
CA ALA A 66 9.18 -8.14 -4.12
C ALA A 66 8.04 -7.11 -4.07
N LEU A 67 8.20 -6.01 -3.32
CA LEU A 67 7.20 -4.94 -3.24
C LEU A 67 7.14 -4.10 -4.53
N GLY A 68 8.23 -4.04 -5.31
CA GLY A 68 8.27 -3.31 -6.58
C GLY A 68 7.28 -3.87 -7.62
N PRO A 69 7.30 -5.19 -7.91
CA PRO A 69 6.31 -5.83 -8.78
C PRO A 69 4.85 -5.68 -8.29
N VAL A 70 4.63 -5.75 -6.97
CA VAL A 70 3.32 -5.49 -6.35
C VAL A 70 2.84 -4.07 -6.67
N GLU A 71 3.69 -3.07 -6.44
CA GLU A 71 3.38 -1.67 -6.75
C GLU A 71 3.10 -1.47 -8.24
N ALA A 72 3.94 -2.04 -9.11
CA ALA A 72 3.76 -1.94 -10.57
C ALA A 72 2.39 -2.48 -11.01
N ARG A 73 1.98 -3.62 -10.45
CA ARG A 73 0.67 -4.21 -10.74
C ARG A 73 -0.49 -3.38 -10.21
N LEU A 74 -0.38 -2.82 -9.02
CA LEU A 74 -1.40 -1.90 -8.48
C LEU A 74 -1.54 -0.65 -9.34
N ARG A 75 -0.42 -0.07 -9.78
CA ARG A 75 -0.42 1.08 -10.69
C ARG A 75 -1.08 0.74 -12.02
N GLU A 76 -0.82 -0.43 -12.58
CA GLU A 76 -1.46 -0.91 -13.80
C GLU A 76 -2.99 -1.00 -13.64
N LEU A 77 -3.44 -1.73 -12.61
CA LEU A 77 -4.87 -1.92 -12.31
C LEU A 77 -5.59 -0.59 -12.04
N LEU A 78 -4.97 0.34 -11.33
CA LEU A 78 -5.56 1.64 -11.04
C LEU A 78 -5.59 2.55 -12.26
N ARG A 79 -4.55 2.50 -13.10
CA ARG A 79 -4.52 3.26 -14.34
C ARG A 79 -5.63 2.81 -15.30
N SER A 80 -5.97 1.51 -15.35
CA SER A 80 -7.12 1.05 -16.14
C SER A 80 -8.46 1.58 -15.64
N GLU A 81 -8.54 2.00 -14.37
CA GLU A 81 -9.72 2.65 -13.77
C GLU A 81 -9.68 4.19 -13.90
N GLY A 82 -8.66 4.75 -14.57
CA GLY A 82 -8.44 6.20 -14.67
C GLY A 82 -7.95 6.85 -13.37
N VAL A 83 -7.42 6.05 -12.45
CA VAL A 83 -6.93 6.50 -11.13
C VAL A 83 -5.41 6.52 -11.12
N GLU A 84 -4.84 7.63 -10.66
CA GLU A 84 -3.40 7.75 -10.42
C GLU A 84 -3.12 7.98 -8.93
N ILE A 85 -2.25 7.13 -8.38
CA ILE A 85 -1.73 7.19 -7.01
C ILE A 85 -0.41 7.94 -7.02
N GLU A 86 -0.31 8.94 -6.15
CA GLU A 86 0.85 9.82 -6.09
C GLU A 86 2.08 9.10 -5.53
N ALA A 87 1.91 8.38 -4.42
CA ALA A 87 2.96 7.53 -3.89
C ALA A 87 2.41 6.30 -3.16
N PHE A 88 3.20 5.24 -3.18
CA PHE A 88 3.07 4.07 -2.33
C PHE A 88 4.13 4.15 -1.25
N ARG A 89 3.75 3.94 0.01
CA ARG A 89 4.64 3.90 1.16
C ARG A 89 4.46 2.57 1.86
N TRP A 90 5.55 1.82 1.98
CA TRP A 90 5.57 0.51 2.59
C TRP A 90 6.34 0.57 3.91
N CYS A 91 5.79 -0.04 4.96
CA CYS A 91 6.56 -0.33 6.17
C CYS A 91 6.99 -1.81 6.15
N PRO A 92 8.28 -2.12 5.90
CA PRO A 92 8.76 -3.51 5.91
C PRO A 92 9.00 -4.05 7.34
N HIS A 93 8.92 -3.20 8.37
CA HIS A 93 9.41 -3.48 9.73
C HIS A 93 8.43 -4.24 10.62
N HIS A 94 9.00 -5.03 11.54
CA HIS A 94 8.29 -5.66 12.65
C HIS A 94 9.26 -5.96 13.81
N PRO A 95 8.96 -5.59 15.08
CA PRO A 95 9.89 -5.81 16.20
C PRO A 95 10.19 -7.29 16.47
N GLU A 96 9.23 -8.16 16.15
CA GLU A 96 9.36 -9.63 16.23
C GLU A 96 9.77 -10.27 14.89
N GLY A 97 10.35 -9.51 13.96
CA GLY A 97 10.88 -10.04 12.71
C GLY A 97 12.05 -11.00 12.91
N THR A 98 12.35 -11.82 11.90
CA THR A 98 13.52 -12.71 11.83
C THR A 98 14.66 -12.09 11.00
N VAL A 99 14.35 -11.15 10.12
CA VAL A 99 15.34 -10.45 9.28
C VAL A 99 15.87 -9.24 10.04
N GLU A 100 17.13 -9.30 10.49
CA GLU A 100 17.73 -8.34 11.42
C GLU A 100 17.59 -6.88 10.97
N ARG A 101 17.84 -6.60 9.68
CA ARG A 101 17.75 -5.22 9.15
C ARG A 101 16.35 -4.59 9.29
N TYR A 102 15.30 -5.39 9.44
CA TYR A 102 13.92 -4.92 9.58
C TYR A 102 13.30 -5.20 10.96
N ARG A 103 14.06 -5.81 11.87
CA ARG A 103 13.62 -6.20 13.22
C ARG A 103 13.70 -5.01 14.17
N ILE A 104 12.82 -4.03 13.97
CA ILE A 104 12.84 -2.76 14.72
C ILE A 104 11.42 -2.25 14.99
N ALA A 105 11.26 -1.54 16.11
CA ALA A 105 10.10 -0.69 16.34
C ALA A 105 10.29 0.64 15.61
N CYS A 106 9.83 0.73 14.34
CA CYS A 106 9.91 1.97 13.54
C CYS A 106 8.74 2.94 13.81
N ASP A 107 8.92 4.20 13.44
CA ASP A 107 7.84 5.21 13.42
C ASP A 107 6.92 5.11 12.21
N CYS A 108 7.31 4.31 11.22
CA CYS A 108 6.59 4.11 9.97
C CYS A 108 5.45 3.08 10.05
N ARG A 109 5.49 2.15 11.00
CA ARG A 109 4.54 1.03 11.09
C ARG A 109 3.22 1.53 11.65
N LYS A 110 2.13 1.41 10.89
CA LYS A 110 0.78 1.72 11.39
C LYS A 110 0.51 0.89 12.66
N PRO A 111 -0.05 1.49 13.74
CA PRO A 111 -0.76 2.77 13.78
C PRO A 111 0.12 4.03 13.98
N ARG A 112 1.45 3.93 13.96
CA ARG A 112 2.32 5.12 14.00
C ARG A 112 2.16 5.95 12.72
N PRO A 113 2.26 7.29 12.79
CA PRO A 113 1.90 8.16 11.68
C PRO A 113 3.03 8.36 10.64
N GLY A 114 4.19 7.72 10.76
CA GLY A 114 5.36 8.07 9.93
C GLY A 114 5.22 7.84 8.42
N MET A 115 4.14 7.18 7.95
CA MET A 115 3.80 7.07 6.53
C MET A 115 2.81 8.14 6.05
N ILE A 116 2.33 9.04 6.91
CA ILE A 116 1.42 10.15 6.59
C ILE A 116 2.24 11.42 6.44
#